data_AF-A0A2S7UUU4-F1
#
_entry.id   AF-A0A2S7UUU4-F1
#
_cell.length_a   1.000
_cell.length_b   1.000
_cell.length_c   1.000
_cell.angle_alpha   90.00
_cell.angle_beta   90.00
_cell.angle_gamma   90.00
#
_symmetry.space_group_name_H-M   'P 1'
#
loop_
_entity.id
_entity.type
_entity.pdbx_description
1 polymer ?
#
loop_
_entity_poly.entity_id
_entity_poly.type
_entity_poly.pdbx_seq_one_letter_code
_entity_poly.pdbx_strand_id
1 'polypeptide(L)'
;MKIKAIKLISIFVFISLSGYVSASTSDSFSVFDTAINLDESCNIHITNKSGKSSVQSPFHTSVNAVKKCRIVTHPHTSIVNTKFINGGYIVFVENNHTELETCFSEYTAFQIMKTGEVNMAGLIKRSGSCFQSKEGQDFEYFSAKINKK
;
A
#
# COMPACT_ATOMS: atom_id res chain seq x y z
N MET A 1 21.62 -14.06 75.30
CA MET A 1 20.59 -14.29 74.27
C MET A 1 20.88 -13.39 73.07
N LYS A 2 21.27 -13.94 71.91
CA LYS A 2 21.62 -13.18 70.70
C LYS A 2 20.43 -13.16 69.73
N ILE A 3 19.92 -11.97 69.41
CA ILE A 3 18.84 -11.77 68.44
C ILE A 3 19.47 -11.70 67.04
N LYS A 4 19.11 -12.62 66.14
CA LYS A 4 19.54 -12.62 64.74
C LYS A 4 18.67 -11.65 63.93
N ALA A 5 19.31 -10.71 63.22
CA ALA A 5 18.66 -9.84 62.27
C ALA A 5 18.30 -10.61 60.98
N ILE A 6 17.04 -10.58 60.61
CA ILE A 6 16.52 -11.13 59.34
C ILE A 6 16.69 -10.06 58.27
N LYS A 7 17.54 -10.33 57.29
CA LYS A 7 17.78 -9.45 56.13
C LYS A 7 16.67 -9.72 55.11
N LEU A 8 15.69 -8.82 55.01
CA LEU A 8 14.71 -8.85 53.91
C LEU A 8 15.41 -8.49 52.60
N ILE A 9 15.45 -9.45 51.67
CA ILE A 9 15.91 -9.24 50.30
C ILE A 9 14.70 -8.80 49.49
N SER A 10 14.61 -7.50 49.19
CA SER A 10 13.62 -6.97 48.24
C SER A 10 13.99 -7.40 46.82
N ILE A 11 13.25 -8.35 46.27
CA ILE A 11 13.33 -8.76 44.86
C ILE A 11 12.44 -7.79 44.06
N PHE A 12 13.07 -6.82 43.39
CA PHE A 12 12.41 -5.99 42.37
C PHE A 12 12.32 -6.81 41.07
N VAL A 13 11.14 -7.38 40.78
CA VAL A 13 10.85 -8.01 39.48
C VAL A 13 10.48 -6.91 38.49
N PHE A 14 11.44 -6.49 37.67
CA PHE A 14 11.18 -5.63 36.51
C PHE A 14 10.58 -6.48 35.38
N ILE A 15 9.26 -6.51 35.28
CA ILE A 15 8.56 -7.09 34.11
C ILE A 15 8.66 -6.05 32.98
N SER A 16 9.68 -6.18 32.14
CA SER A 16 9.78 -5.41 30.89
C SER A 16 8.72 -5.92 29.92
N LEU A 17 7.56 -5.28 29.90
CA LEU A 17 6.50 -5.50 28.93
C LEU A 17 6.95 -4.87 27.59
N SER A 18 7.79 -5.59 26.84
CA SER A 18 8.13 -5.27 25.46
C SER A 18 6.93 -5.55 24.57
N GLY A 19 5.99 -4.60 24.54
CA GLY A 19 4.94 -4.56 23.54
C GLY A 19 5.56 -4.34 22.18
N TYR A 20 5.57 -5.39 21.35
CA TYR A 20 5.84 -5.27 19.93
C TYR A 20 4.67 -4.51 19.30
N VAL A 21 4.85 -3.19 19.12
CA VAL A 21 3.96 -2.40 18.27
C VAL A 21 4.38 -2.70 16.83
N SER A 22 3.67 -3.63 16.17
CA SER A 22 3.85 -3.86 14.73
C SER A 22 3.45 -2.58 14.01
N ALA A 23 4.43 -1.88 13.44
CA ALA A 23 4.19 -0.72 12.59
C ALA A 23 3.46 -1.17 11.32
N SER A 24 2.22 -0.74 11.15
CA SER A 24 1.47 -0.90 9.91
C SER A 24 2.13 -0.04 8.83
N THR A 25 2.67 -0.68 7.78
CA THR A 25 3.28 0.02 6.65
C THR A 25 2.19 0.42 5.66
N SER A 26 1.73 1.67 5.74
CA SER A 26 0.86 2.26 4.73
C SER A 26 1.69 2.95 3.65
N ASP A 27 1.52 2.55 2.39
CA ASP A 27 2.20 3.20 1.27
C ASP A 27 1.49 4.52 0.95
N SER A 28 2.23 5.64 1.03
CA SER A 28 1.69 6.95 0.71
C SER A 28 2.59 7.74 -0.23
N PHE A 29 1.97 8.52 -1.12
CA PHE A 29 2.66 9.46 -1.99
C PHE A 29 1.73 10.61 -2.39
N SER A 30 2.29 11.69 -2.92
CA SER A 30 1.51 12.83 -3.38
C SER A 30 1.94 13.30 -4.76
N VAL A 31 0.95 13.70 -5.56
CA VAL A 31 1.12 14.25 -6.90
C VAL A 31 0.02 15.29 -7.14
N PHE A 32 0.36 16.44 -7.72
CA PHE A 32 -0.59 17.54 -7.99
C PHE A 32 -1.45 17.91 -6.76
N ASP A 33 -0.82 18.06 -5.59
CA ASP A 33 -1.50 18.35 -4.32
C ASP A 33 -2.60 17.33 -3.95
N THR A 34 -2.55 16.12 -4.52
CA THR A 34 -3.42 15.00 -4.20
C THR A 34 -2.59 13.95 -3.48
N ALA A 35 -2.92 13.71 -2.21
CA ALA A 35 -2.31 12.67 -1.41
C ALA A 35 -3.07 11.35 -1.63
N ILE A 36 -2.30 10.29 -1.85
CA ILE A 36 -2.79 8.93 -1.97
C ILE A 36 -2.20 8.11 -0.84
N ASN A 37 -3.05 7.36 -0.14
CA ASN A 37 -2.65 6.43 0.91
C ASN A 37 -3.30 5.07 0.66
N LEU A 38 -2.48 4.02 0.59
CA LEU A 38 -2.92 2.65 0.44
C LEU A 38 -2.91 1.96 1.80
N ASP A 39 -4.09 1.52 2.25
CA ASP A 39 -4.23 0.81 3.51
C ASP A 39 -3.97 -0.70 3.37
N GLU A 40 -3.90 -1.40 4.51
CA GLU A 40 -3.69 -2.85 4.58
C GLU A 40 -4.84 -3.67 3.99
N SER A 41 -6.03 -3.07 3.88
CA SER A 41 -7.19 -3.66 3.21
C SER A 41 -7.18 -3.42 1.69
N CYS A 42 -6.11 -2.80 1.18
CA CYS A 42 -5.90 -2.38 -0.20
C CYS A 42 -6.82 -1.26 -0.68
N ASN A 43 -7.45 -0.51 0.22
CA ASN A 43 -8.21 0.65 -0.18
C ASN A 43 -7.28 1.83 -0.39
N ILE A 44 -7.59 2.57 -1.45
CA ILE A 44 -6.89 3.79 -1.84
C ILE A 44 -7.68 4.95 -1.26
N HIS A 45 -7.11 5.59 -0.24
CA HIS A 45 -7.60 6.84 0.34
C HIS A 45 -6.98 8.00 -0.43
N ILE A 46 -7.85 8.83 -1.00
CA ILE A 46 -7.47 9.98 -1.83
C ILE A 46 -7.87 11.22 -1.07
N THR A 47 -6.94 12.13 -0.82
CA THR A 47 -7.21 13.44 -0.24
C THR A 47 -6.67 14.51 -1.17
N ASN A 48 -7.56 15.32 -1.73
CA ASN A 48 -7.18 16.40 -2.63
C ASN A 48 -6.81 17.69 -1.86
N LYS A 49 -6.34 18.70 -2.59
CA LYS A 49 -5.99 20.03 -2.05
C LYS A 49 -7.12 20.73 -1.30
N SER A 50 -8.37 20.48 -1.69
CA SER A 50 -9.54 21.06 -1.00
C SER A 50 -9.91 20.33 0.30
N GLY A 51 -9.12 19.35 0.72
CA GLY A 51 -9.39 18.51 1.88
C GLY A 51 -10.53 17.50 1.65
N LYS A 52 -11.00 17.34 0.41
CA LYS A 52 -12.02 16.35 0.07
C LYS A 52 -11.36 14.99 0.01
N SER A 53 -11.85 14.08 0.83
CA SER A 53 -11.40 12.70 0.84
C SER A 53 -12.38 11.77 0.12
N SER A 54 -11.84 10.77 -0.56
CA SER A 54 -12.61 9.66 -1.13
C SER A 54 -11.83 8.36 -0.97
N VAL A 55 -12.53 7.23 -1.02
CA VAL A 55 -11.93 5.89 -0.86
C VAL A 55 -12.33 5.05 -2.07
N GLN A 56 -11.35 4.37 -2.67
CA GLN A 56 -11.56 3.45 -3.79
C GLN A 56 -11.00 2.07 -3.43
N SER A 57 -11.73 1.02 -3.75
CA SER A 57 -11.29 -0.36 -3.50
C SER A 57 -10.95 -1.05 -4.84
N PRO A 58 -9.67 -1.08 -5.24
CA PRO A 58 -9.23 -1.60 -6.54
C PRO A 58 -9.41 -3.11 -6.72
N PHE A 59 -9.44 -3.88 -5.63
CA PHE A 59 -9.45 -5.34 -5.70
C PHE A 59 -10.72 -5.92 -5.07
N HIS A 60 -11.43 -6.72 -5.87
CA HIS A 60 -12.58 -7.50 -5.41
C HIS A 60 -12.08 -8.83 -4.84
N THR A 61 -11.50 -8.82 -3.65
CA THR A 61 -10.98 -10.03 -3.00
C THR A 61 -11.95 -10.53 -1.92
N SER A 62 -11.99 -11.85 -1.75
CA SER A 62 -12.64 -12.51 -0.61
C SER A 62 -12.19 -11.90 0.72
N VAL A 63 -13.14 -11.74 1.66
CA VAL A 63 -12.94 -11.09 2.98
C VAL A 63 -11.82 -11.73 3.80
N ASN A 64 -11.47 -12.99 3.52
CA ASN A 64 -10.52 -13.77 4.31
C ASN A 64 -9.13 -13.94 3.67
N ALA A 65 -8.86 -13.34 2.50
CA ALA A 65 -7.55 -13.44 1.88
C ALA A 65 -6.56 -12.44 2.51
N VAL A 66 -5.35 -12.91 2.87
CA VAL A 66 -4.25 -12.02 3.26
C VAL A 66 -3.90 -11.14 2.07
N LYS A 67 -4.02 -9.83 2.25
CA LYS A 67 -3.71 -8.87 1.21
C LYS A 67 -2.33 -8.28 1.43
N LYS A 68 -1.53 -8.20 0.37
CA LYS A 68 -0.19 -7.58 0.40
C LYS A 68 -0.11 -6.55 -0.71
N CYS A 69 -0.87 -5.48 -0.51
CA CYS A 69 -0.96 -4.42 -1.48
C CYS A 69 0.19 -3.43 -1.36
N ARG A 70 0.65 -2.97 -2.51
CA ARG A 70 1.69 -1.95 -2.61
C ARG A 70 1.45 -1.03 -3.79
N ILE A 71 1.99 0.17 -3.68
CA ILE A 71 2.13 1.07 -4.82
C ILE A 71 3.38 0.64 -5.59
N VAL A 72 3.28 0.48 -6.91
CA VAL A 72 4.41 0.00 -7.70
C VAL A 72 5.48 1.10 -7.81
N THR A 73 6.70 0.75 -7.40
CA THR A 73 7.88 1.61 -7.47
C THR A 73 8.81 1.19 -8.62
N HIS A 74 9.77 2.06 -8.96
CA HIS A 74 10.86 1.67 -9.86
C HIS A 74 11.70 0.54 -9.22
N PRO A 75 12.24 -0.39 -10.02
CA PRO A 75 13.04 -1.51 -9.50
C PRO A 75 14.14 -1.03 -8.58
N HIS A 76 14.27 -1.70 -7.42
CA HIS A 76 15.30 -1.41 -6.42
C HIS A 76 15.25 0.02 -5.85
N THR A 77 14.10 0.70 -5.90
CA THR A 77 13.91 2.02 -5.31
C THR A 77 12.59 2.12 -4.55
N SER A 78 12.46 3.15 -3.72
CA SER A 78 11.21 3.60 -3.11
C SER A 78 10.46 4.64 -3.96
N ILE A 79 10.96 4.96 -5.16
CA ILE A 79 10.36 5.98 -6.03
C ILE A 79 9.17 5.37 -6.75
N VAL A 80 7.97 5.92 -6.51
CA VAL A 80 6.74 5.48 -7.18
C VAL A 80 6.94 5.58 -8.70
N ASN A 81 6.67 4.47 -9.40
CA ASN A 81 6.81 4.41 -10.85
C ASN A 81 5.56 5.03 -11.47
N THR A 82 5.73 6.25 -11.99
CA THR A 82 4.64 7.03 -12.58
C THR A 82 4.98 7.45 -14.00
N LYS A 83 3.95 7.58 -14.84
CA LYS A 83 4.09 8.19 -16.17
C LYS A 83 2.97 9.18 -16.42
N PHE A 84 3.32 10.36 -16.95
CA PHE A 84 2.34 11.36 -17.35
C PHE A 84 1.80 11.05 -18.74
N ILE A 85 0.52 10.66 -18.83
CA ILE A 85 -0.15 10.28 -20.07
C ILE A 85 -1.57 10.85 -20.04
N ASN A 86 -2.02 11.43 -21.16
CA ASN A 86 -3.39 11.94 -21.33
C ASN A 86 -3.86 12.89 -20.20
N GLY A 87 -2.99 13.80 -19.74
CA GLY A 87 -3.36 14.84 -18.78
C GLY A 87 -3.26 14.45 -17.30
N GLY A 88 -2.82 13.24 -16.97
CA GLY A 88 -2.65 12.78 -15.59
C GLY A 88 -1.47 11.83 -15.42
N TYR A 89 -1.06 11.61 -14.17
CA TYR A 89 -0.06 10.59 -13.83
C TYR A 89 -0.74 9.24 -13.63
N ILE A 90 -0.27 8.24 -14.36
CA ILE A 90 -0.69 6.85 -14.24
C ILE A 90 0.20 6.18 -13.20
N VAL A 91 -0.44 5.49 -12.25
CA VAL A 91 0.21 4.78 -11.14
C VAL A 91 -0.38 3.40 -11.02
N PHE A 92 0.46 2.40 -10.75
CA PHE A 92 0.03 1.02 -10.54
C PHE A 92 -0.08 0.68 -9.06
N VAL A 93 -1.09 -0.12 -8.74
CA VAL A 93 -1.24 -0.80 -7.45
C VAL A 93 -1.24 -2.30 -7.70
N GLU A 94 -0.59 -3.05 -6.82
CA GLU A 94 -0.40 -4.49 -6.93
C GLU A 94 -0.77 -5.16 -5.61
N ASN A 95 -1.60 -6.20 -5.66
CA ASN A 95 -1.86 -7.12 -4.55
C ASN A 95 -1.06 -8.40 -4.77
N ASN A 96 -0.09 -8.67 -3.90
CA ASN A 96 0.79 -9.84 -4.02
C ASN A 96 0.25 -11.02 -3.21
N HIS A 97 0.17 -12.18 -3.85
CA HIS A 97 -0.22 -13.43 -3.23
C HIS A 97 1.01 -14.33 -3.13
N THR A 98 1.48 -14.54 -1.90
CA THR A 98 2.62 -15.42 -1.60
C THR A 98 2.11 -16.66 -0.89
N GLU A 99 1.98 -17.77 -1.60
CA GLU A 99 1.55 -19.05 -1.04
C GLU A 99 2.61 -20.11 -1.34
N LEU A 100 3.21 -20.69 -0.28
CA LEU A 100 3.95 -21.96 -0.29
C LEU A 100 4.83 -22.19 -1.55
N GLU A 101 5.71 -21.24 -1.85
CA GLU A 101 6.68 -21.21 -2.98
C GLU A 101 6.22 -20.63 -4.33
N THR A 102 4.94 -20.31 -4.49
CA THR A 102 4.46 -19.60 -5.66
C THR A 102 4.09 -18.16 -5.32
N CYS A 103 4.44 -17.23 -6.20
CA CYS A 103 4.06 -15.83 -6.07
C CYS A 103 3.33 -15.39 -7.33
N PHE A 104 2.10 -14.90 -7.18
CA PHE A 104 1.36 -14.26 -8.25
C PHE A 104 0.81 -12.93 -7.77
N SER A 105 0.56 -12.01 -8.68
CA SER A 105 -0.01 -10.72 -8.31
C SER A 105 -1.22 -10.35 -9.14
N GLU A 106 -2.15 -9.66 -8.51
CA GLU A 106 -3.22 -8.92 -9.17
C GLU A 106 -2.82 -7.46 -9.22
N TYR A 107 -3.01 -6.79 -10.35
CA TYR A 107 -2.65 -5.39 -10.47
C TYR A 107 -3.65 -4.61 -11.31
N THR A 108 -3.80 -3.35 -10.94
CA THR A 108 -4.56 -2.36 -11.69
C THR A 108 -3.82 -1.03 -11.66
N ALA A 109 -4.37 -0.02 -12.32
CA ALA A 109 -3.81 1.32 -12.35
C ALA A 109 -4.89 2.36 -12.10
N PHE A 110 -4.45 3.52 -11.62
CA PHE A 110 -5.27 4.72 -11.52
C PHE A 110 -4.52 5.91 -12.11
N GLN A 111 -5.27 6.90 -12.56
CA GLN A 111 -4.81 8.15 -13.12
C GLN A 111 -5.14 9.28 -12.14
N ILE A 112 -4.12 10.05 -11.75
CA ILE A 112 -4.28 11.28 -10.97
C ILE A 112 -4.22 12.46 -11.93
N MET A 113 -5.35 13.14 -12.11
CA MET A 113 -5.47 14.32 -12.96
C MET A 113 -4.93 15.56 -12.24
N LYS A 114 -4.48 16.56 -13.01
CA LYS A 114 -4.08 17.87 -12.45
C LYS A 114 -5.20 18.57 -11.68
N THR A 115 -6.45 18.24 -11.97
CA THR A 115 -7.65 18.73 -11.26
C THR A 115 -7.82 18.11 -9.87
N GLY A 116 -7.02 17.10 -9.52
CA GLY A 116 -7.15 16.31 -8.31
C GLY A 116 -8.19 15.19 -8.41
N GLU A 117 -8.78 14.98 -9.59
CA GLU A 117 -9.62 13.80 -9.85
C GLU A 117 -8.76 12.54 -9.99
N VAL A 118 -9.22 11.44 -9.42
CA VAL A 118 -8.55 10.13 -9.50
C VAL A 118 -9.47 9.12 -10.17
N ASN A 119 -9.06 8.64 -11.34
CA ASN A 119 -9.80 7.69 -12.16
C ASN A 119 -9.12 6.32 -12.13
N MET A 120 -9.86 5.27 -11.82
CA MET A 120 -9.33 3.91 -11.78
C MET A 120 -9.59 3.18 -13.11
N ALA A 121 -8.69 2.28 -13.49
CA ALA A 121 -8.92 1.40 -14.62
C ALA A 121 -10.06 0.42 -14.29
N GLY A 122 -10.97 0.22 -15.24
CA GLY A 122 -12.08 -0.73 -15.07
C GLY A 122 -11.67 -2.20 -15.19
N LEU A 123 -10.38 -2.53 -15.04
CA LEU A 123 -9.86 -3.88 -15.20
C LEU A 123 -8.74 -4.16 -14.20
N ILE A 124 -8.61 -5.44 -13.86
CA ILE A 124 -7.55 -6.00 -13.04
C ILE A 124 -6.87 -7.08 -13.88
N LYS A 125 -5.54 -7.09 -13.94
CA LYS A 125 -4.75 -8.15 -14.60
C LYS A 125 -4.05 -9.00 -13.55
N ARG A 126 -3.76 -10.25 -13.91
CA ARG A 126 -2.98 -11.18 -13.11
C ARG A 126 -1.60 -11.42 -13.72
N SER A 127 -0.57 -11.47 -12.88
CA SER A 127 0.81 -11.85 -13.23
C SER A 127 1.15 -13.16 -12.53
N GLY A 128 1.88 -14.06 -13.19
CA GLY A 128 2.43 -15.27 -12.58
C GLY A 128 3.66 -15.03 -11.71
N SER A 129 3.94 -13.78 -11.36
CA SER A 129 5.06 -13.33 -10.54
C SER A 129 4.67 -12.06 -9.80
N CYS A 130 5.30 -11.82 -8.65
CA CYS A 130 5.06 -10.63 -7.82
C CYS A 130 6.12 -9.55 -8.03
N PHE A 131 5.87 -8.39 -7.44
CA PHE A 131 6.80 -7.27 -7.40
C PHE A 131 7.24 -6.78 -8.77
N GLN A 132 6.36 -6.90 -9.76
CA GLN A 132 6.72 -6.64 -11.15
C GLN A 132 7.01 -5.15 -11.37
N SER A 133 8.10 -4.87 -12.08
CA SER A 133 8.27 -3.56 -12.70
C SER A 133 7.22 -3.36 -13.78
N LYS A 134 6.93 -2.11 -14.11
CA LYS A 134 6.02 -1.76 -15.19
C LYS A 134 6.78 -1.00 -16.26
N GLU A 135 6.62 -1.47 -17.49
CA GLU A 135 7.24 -0.87 -18.66
C GLU A 135 6.33 0.18 -19.28
N GLY A 136 6.87 1.00 -20.18
CA GLY A 136 6.10 2.08 -20.81
C GLY A 136 4.80 1.61 -21.46
N GLN A 137 4.83 0.45 -22.11
CA GLN A 137 3.65 -0.12 -22.76
C GLN A 137 2.53 -0.47 -21.76
N ASP A 138 2.86 -0.87 -20.53
CA ASP A 138 1.86 -1.12 -19.50
C ASP A 138 1.11 0.16 -19.15
N PHE A 139 1.83 1.27 -18.97
CA PHE A 139 1.24 2.58 -18.66
C PHE A 139 0.34 3.04 -19.79
N GLU A 140 0.78 2.93 -21.05
CA GLU A 140 -0.02 3.29 -22.21
C GLU A 140 -1.30 2.44 -22.30
N TYR A 141 -1.15 1.11 -22.15
CA TYR A 141 -2.27 0.19 -22.16
C TYR A 141 -3.31 0.53 -21.09
N PHE A 142 -2.88 0.73 -19.83
CA PHE A 142 -3.81 1.07 -18.75
C PHE A 142 -4.39 2.48 -18.89
N SER A 143 -3.62 3.45 -19.39
CA SER A 143 -4.13 4.80 -19.67
C SER A 143 -5.29 4.80 -20.66
N ALA A 144 -5.29 3.87 -21.63
CA ALA A 144 -6.39 3.71 -22.58
C ALA A 144 -7.63 3.00 -21.99
N LYS A 145 -7.47 2.37 -20.82
CA LYS A 145 -8.51 1.59 -20.11
C LYS A 145 -9.07 2.31 -18.89
N ILE A 146 -8.41 3.38 -18.45
CA ILE A 146 -8.95 4.34 -17.50
C ILE A 146 -9.98 5.16 -18.27
N ASN A 147 -11.26 4.97 -17.91
CA ASN A 147 -12.39 5.44 -18.70
C ASN A 147 -12.28 6.94 -19.00
N LYS A 148 -12.22 7.25 -20.29
CA LYS A 148 -12.84 8.44 -20.87
C LYS A 148 -14.35 8.29 -20.60
N LYS A 149 -14.84 8.80 -19.47
CA LYS A 149 -16.28 9.01 -19.31
C LYS A 149 -16.79 10.00 -20.34
#